data_AF-A0AAE5TTL1-F1
#
_entry.id   AF-A0AAE5TTL1-F1
#
_cell.length_a   1.000
_cell.length_b   1.000
_cell.length_c   1.000
_cell.angle_alpha   90.00
_cell.angle_beta   90.00
_cell.angle_gamma   90.00
#
_symmetry.space_group_name_H-M   'P 1'
#
loop_
_entity.id
_entity.type
_entity.pdbx_description
1 polymer ?
#
loop_
_entity_poly.entity_id
_entity_poly.type
_entity_poly.pdbx_seq_one_letter_code
_entity_poly.pdbx_strand_id
1 'polypeptide(L)'
;MSDQLQVKPKLNSLLLLTIAVLLTHWMALFNEGIFAEDAGLFPTLIYNDWIAIADMFSSAGVPVFTYYVWPMAFVGDVLLLKSFVVIGVYFIAIFSYLLASKSGYFSERESLVLAIFTQLLPLPTITVIFTYSIYFNAYALFLLATYLFLSIDWMRGRSHYLLRGLAICIYFIAFTLNSLLVLYAAGFVLVYAVWLRRTGRRVRNARELVSTFSSFCLARADFTILPFVYWVCKAIFYPRYGLYDNYNGFTLNVESIAENSYRFIVNGTIFPLARSVYDWNVYTYLGAAVCSILFVACFVFANRGDARNQQLNERSSDGFKIIGFGIFLLLCGTVPYILVGKSPAPGVLMRNAMLMPLPISVVGIGIWRVIKFRSTNLQSHRVAILMFVSLLTVFIGRWWESYAAWQARAAKDLAVSQYLADHPEWSAYSVYWIVDKLPLSGEVSEYGFADYTSKFRILWGGQTRMAFTPAHILFFGVDTKPGVRPVHSNLPARIAFFCNSWASAKDIDLSGPQAELEITATQRSWNDVSVASGYLYYRFIEPSGLKNYLAELVNVTLRAL
;
A
#
# COMPACT_ATOMS: atom_id res chain seq x y z
N MET A 1 -10.04 34.25 21.93
CA MET A 1 -9.26 33.01 21.67
C MET A 1 -10.08 31.90 20.99
N SER A 2 -11.41 32.00 20.82
CA SER A 2 -12.23 30.99 20.13
C SER A 2 -11.99 30.94 18.61
N ASP A 3 -11.60 32.05 17.99
CA ASP A 3 -11.62 32.17 16.52
C ASP A 3 -10.32 31.73 15.84
N GLN A 4 -9.20 31.64 16.57
CA GLN A 4 -7.90 31.26 15.99
C GLN A 4 -7.71 29.74 15.78
N LEU A 5 -8.65 28.90 16.23
CA LEU A 5 -8.50 27.43 16.18
C LEU A 5 -9.53 26.72 15.28
N GLN A 6 -10.43 27.48 14.63
CA GLN A 6 -11.27 26.97 13.54
C GLN A 6 -10.65 27.27 12.18
N VAL A 7 -9.41 26.82 11.95
CA VAL A 7 -8.84 26.89 10.59
C VAL A 7 -9.61 25.88 9.74
N LYS A 8 -10.59 26.38 8.97
CA LYS A 8 -11.29 25.59 7.96
C LYS A 8 -10.27 25.18 6.89
N PRO A 9 -10.33 23.95 6.40
CA PRO A 9 -9.47 23.53 5.30
C PRO A 9 -9.71 24.44 4.10
N LYS A 10 -8.63 24.89 3.45
CA LYS A 10 -8.75 25.73 2.27
C LYS A 10 -9.11 24.87 1.07
N LEU A 11 -10.12 25.29 0.32
CA LEU A 11 -10.53 24.61 -0.91
C LEU A 11 -9.35 24.47 -1.89
N ASN A 12 -8.51 25.50 -2.01
CA ASN A 12 -7.31 25.47 -2.85
C ASN A 12 -6.31 24.39 -2.42
N SER A 13 -6.12 24.18 -1.11
CA SER A 13 -5.24 23.12 -0.59
C SER A 13 -5.77 21.74 -0.93
N LEU A 14 -7.08 21.52 -0.79
CA LEU A 14 -7.73 20.27 -1.16
C LEU A 14 -7.65 20.01 -2.67
N LEU A 15 -7.86 21.03 -3.50
CA LEU A 15 -7.73 20.94 -4.96
C LEU A 15 -6.29 20.58 -5.37
N LEU A 16 -5.29 21.26 -4.81
CA LEU A 16 -3.88 20.96 -5.07
C LEU A 16 -3.53 19.53 -4.64
N LEU A 17 -4.10 19.04 -3.54
CA LEU A 17 -3.89 17.67 -3.09
C LEU A 17 -4.50 16.65 -4.06
N THR A 18 -5.72 16.91 -4.55
CA THR A 18 -6.35 16.09 -5.60
C THR A 18 -5.48 16.05 -6.86
N ILE A 19 -4.99 17.20 -7.32
CA ILE A 19 -4.10 17.28 -8.49
C ILE A 19 -2.83 16.49 -8.23
N ALA A 20 -2.21 16.62 -7.05
CA ALA A 20 -0.98 15.89 -6.71
C ALA A 20 -1.19 14.37 -6.76
N VAL A 21 -2.29 13.86 -6.21
CA VAL A 21 -2.63 12.42 -6.22
C VAL A 21 -2.88 11.93 -7.64
N LEU A 22 -3.65 12.66 -8.45
CA LEU A 22 -3.92 12.29 -9.84
C LEU A 22 -2.62 12.30 -10.67
N LEU A 23 -1.80 13.35 -10.55
CA LEU A 23 -0.51 13.42 -11.25
C LEU A 23 0.43 12.27 -10.88
N THR A 24 0.42 11.86 -9.60
CA THR A 24 1.30 10.78 -9.12
C THR A 24 0.78 9.41 -9.55
N HIS A 25 -0.52 9.16 -9.45
CA HIS A 25 -1.10 7.82 -9.48
C HIS A 25 -2.01 7.50 -10.68
N TRP A 26 -2.18 8.39 -11.66
CA TRP A 26 -3.08 8.17 -12.79
C TRP A 26 -2.82 6.85 -13.55
N MET A 27 -1.55 6.46 -13.75
CA MET A 27 -1.20 5.23 -14.47
C MET A 27 -1.67 3.97 -13.75
N ALA A 28 -1.84 4.01 -12.42
CA ALA A 28 -2.39 2.89 -11.66
C ALA A 28 -3.81 2.54 -12.11
N LEU A 29 -4.61 3.54 -12.52
CA LEU A 29 -6.00 3.38 -12.94
C LEU A 29 -6.10 2.67 -14.31
N PHE A 30 -5.13 2.91 -15.19
CA PHE A 30 -5.04 2.26 -16.50
C PHE A 30 -4.34 0.91 -16.44
N ASN A 31 -3.88 0.50 -15.26
CA ASN A 31 -3.24 -0.79 -15.14
C ASN A 31 -4.29 -1.89 -15.25
N GLU A 32 -4.21 -2.80 -16.22
CA GLU A 32 -5.21 -3.88 -16.40
C GLU A 32 -4.78 -5.22 -15.77
N GLY A 33 -3.59 -5.29 -15.16
CA GLY A 33 -3.07 -6.56 -14.65
C GLY A 33 -3.74 -7.04 -13.36
N ILE A 34 -3.77 -8.35 -13.19
CA ILE A 34 -4.24 -9.05 -11.99
C ILE A 34 -3.03 -9.80 -11.42
N PHE A 35 -2.61 -9.44 -10.21
CA PHE A 35 -1.32 -9.89 -9.65
C PHE A 35 -1.47 -10.46 -8.25
N ALA A 36 -0.68 -11.48 -7.94
CA ALA A 36 -0.51 -12.02 -6.60
C ALA A 36 -1.85 -12.40 -5.93
N GLU A 37 -2.21 -11.78 -4.81
CA GLU A 37 -3.49 -12.07 -4.14
C GLU A 37 -4.71 -11.73 -5.00
N ASP A 38 -4.61 -10.75 -5.91
CA ASP A 38 -5.69 -10.43 -6.85
C ASP A 38 -5.98 -11.63 -7.76
N ALA A 39 -4.94 -12.37 -8.16
CA ALA A 39 -5.14 -13.55 -9.01
C ALA A 39 -5.91 -14.66 -8.30
N GLY A 40 -5.82 -14.76 -6.98
CA GLY A 40 -6.65 -15.68 -6.21
C GLY A 40 -8.08 -15.19 -6.06
N LEU A 41 -8.25 -13.93 -5.66
CA LEU A 41 -9.55 -13.34 -5.33
C LEU A 41 -10.42 -13.09 -6.57
N PHE A 42 -9.83 -12.60 -7.67
CA PHE A 42 -10.56 -12.14 -8.86
C PHE A 42 -11.40 -13.25 -9.53
N PRO A 43 -10.88 -14.46 -9.82
CA PRO A 43 -11.72 -15.55 -10.33
C PRO A 43 -12.83 -15.93 -9.34
N THR A 44 -12.56 -16.01 -8.04
CA THR A 44 -13.61 -16.34 -7.05
C THR A 44 -14.72 -15.29 -7.01
N LEU A 45 -14.41 -14.01 -7.24
CA LEU A 45 -15.42 -12.95 -7.40
C LEU A 45 -16.23 -13.15 -8.68
N ILE A 46 -15.59 -13.43 -9.82
CA ILE A 46 -16.27 -13.69 -11.10
C ILE A 46 -17.24 -14.86 -10.99
N TYR A 47 -16.81 -15.95 -10.35
CA TYR A 47 -17.62 -17.16 -10.18
C TYR A 47 -18.55 -17.11 -8.96
N ASN A 48 -18.59 -16.01 -8.21
CA ASN A 48 -19.39 -15.85 -6.98
C ASN A 48 -19.19 -17.00 -5.96
N ASP A 49 -17.96 -17.51 -5.83
CA ASP A 49 -17.62 -18.57 -4.85
C ASP A 49 -17.44 -17.94 -3.45
N TRP A 50 -18.56 -17.53 -2.86
CA TRP A 50 -18.59 -16.85 -1.56
C TRP A 50 -18.06 -17.69 -0.42
N ILE A 51 -18.12 -19.02 -0.55
CA ILE A 51 -17.56 -19.95 0.44
C ILE A 51 -16.04 -19.85 0.41
N ALA A 52 -15.41 -19.91 -0.78
CA ALA A 52 -13.96 -19.74 -0.90
C ALA A 52 -13.50 -18.37 -0.39
N ILE A 53 -14.24 -17.29 -0.72
CA ILE A 53 -13.91 -15.93 -0.24
C ILE A 53 -14.05 -15.84 1.28
N ALA A 54 -15.11 -16.41 1.86
CA ALA A 54 -15.29 -16.47 3.30
C ALA A 54 -14.11 -17.21 3.96
N ASP A 55 -13.81 -18.42 3.51
CA ASP A 55 -12.73 -19.26 4.02
C ASP A 55 -11.36 -18.56 3.92
N MET A 56 -11.10 -17.86 2.82
CA MET A 56 -9.86 -17.11 2.59
C MET A 56 -9.62 -16.06 3.69
N PHE A 57 -10.66 -15.31 4.08
CA PHE A 57 -10.53 -14.24 5.06
C PHE A 57 -10.78 -14.67 6.51
N SER A 58 -11.67 -15.64 6.75
CA SER A 58 -11.90 -16.18 8.08
C SER A 58 -10.69 -16.98 8.57
N SER A 59 -9.99 -17.72 7.69
CA SER A 59 -8.75 -18.42 8.06
C SER A 59 -7.68 -17.46 8.56
N ALA A 60 -7.57 -16.28 7.94
CA ALA A 60 -6.68 -15.20 8.37
C ALA A 60 -7.17 -14.41 9.61
N GLY A 61 -8.33 -14.75 10.19
CA GLY A 61 -8.90 -14.06 11.34
C GLY A 61 -9.42 -12.65 11.02
N VAL A 62 -9.86 -12.42 9.79
CA VAL A 62 -10.37 -11.12 9.29
C VAL A 62 -11.64 -11.28 8.42
N PRO A 63 -12.69 -11.97 8.91
CA PRO A 63 -13.88 -12.27 8.09
C PRO A 63 -14.62 -11.03 7.59
N VAL A 64 -14.42 -9.87 8.23
CA VAL A 64 -14.97 -8.60 7.76
C VAL A 64 -14.51 -8.21 6.35
N PHE A 65 -13.37 -8.72 5.90
CA PHE A 65 -12.88 -8.47 4.54
C PHE A 65 -13.74 -9.14 3.46
N THR A 66 -14.48 -10.20 3.79
CA THR A 66 -15.49 -10.79 2.88
C THR A 66 -16.55 -9.76 2.52
N TYR A 67 -17.06 -9.01 3.50
CA TYR A 67 -18.05 -7.95 3.24
C TYR A 67 -17.46 -6.74 2.53
N TYR A 68 -16.17 -6.47 2.73
CA TYR A 68 -15.47 -5.40 2.02
C TYR A 68 -15.34 -5.69 0.53
N VAL A 69 -15.01 -6.94 0.15
CA VAL A 69 -14.88 -7.33 -1.26
C VAL A 69 -16.21 -7.72 -1.90
N TRP A 70 -17.27 -7.95 -1.12
CA TRP A 70 -18.57 -8.34 -1.65
C TRP A 70 -19.13 -7.36 -2.70
N PRO A 71 -19.14 -6.03 -2.47
CA PRO A 71 -19.55 -5.08 -3.50
C PRO A 71 -18.71 -5.12 -4.77
N MET A 72 -17.44 -5.55 -4.67
CA MET A 72 -16.51 -5.61 -5.80
C MET A 72 -16.90 -6.67 -6.83
N ALA A 73 -17.63 -7.73 -6.43
CA ALA A 73 -18.13 -8.74 -7.38
C ALA A 73 -19.12 -8.15 -8.39
N PHE A 74 -19.88 -7.11 -8.01
CA PHE A 74 -20.86 -6.47 -8.90
C PHE A 74 -20.25 -5.45 -9.86
N VAL A 75 -19.00 -5.04 -9.61
CA VAL A 75 -18.30 -4.05 -10.42
C VAL A 75 -17.77 -4.69 -11.71
N GLY A 76 -17.19 -5.90 -11.62
CA GLY A 76 -16.65 -6.67 -12.76
C GLY A 76 -15.48 -6.02 -13.53
N ASP A 77 -15.23 -4.73 -13.31
CA ASP A 77 -14.28 -3.91 -14.05
C ASP A 77 -13.01 -3.63 -13.23
N VAL A 78 -11.85 -3.99 -13.79
CA VAL A 78 -10.55 -3.90 -13.12
C VAL A 78 -10.16 -2.45 -12.80
N LEU A 79 -10.53 -1.49 -13.65
CA LEU A 79 -10.25 -0.07 -13.44
C LEU A 79 -11.01 0.47 -12.22
N LEU A 80 -12.28 0.10 -12.08
CA LEU A 80 -13.08 0.45 -10.91
C LEU A 80 -12.55 -0.23 -9.64
N LEU A 81 -12.09 -1.49 -9.71
CA LEU A 81 -11.45 -2.16 -8.57
C LEU A 81 -10.18 -1.42 -8.10
N LYS A 82 -9.31 -1.02 -9.03
CA LYS A 82 -8.07 -0.28 -8.72
C LYS A 82 -8.34 1.15 -8.25
N SER A 83 -9.44 1.75 -8.68
CA SER A 83 -9.86 3.05 -8.21
C SER A 83 -10.04 3.07 -6.68
N PHE A 84 -10.50 1.97 -6.05
CA PHE A 84 -10.59 1.88 -4.59
C PHE A 84 -9.24 2.01 -3.88
N VAL A 85 -8.15 1.55 -4.50
CA VAL A 85 -6.79 1.72 -3.94
C VAL A 85 -6.39 3.19 -3.99
N VAL A 86 -6.55 3.83 -5.15
CA VAL A 86 -6.18 5.24 -5.35
C VAL A 86 -7.04 6.16 -4.48
N ILE A 87 -8.33 5.85 -4.31
CA ILE A 87 -9.22 6.54 -3.37
C ILE A 87 -8.73 6.40 -1.93
N GLY A 88 -8.25 5.22 -1.52
CA GLY A 88 -7.64 5.01 -0.20
C GLY A 88 -6.40 5.88 0.00
N VAL A 89 -5.50 5.93 -0.99
CA VAL A 89 -4.32 6.82 -0.98
C VAL A 89 -4.73 8.29 -0.89
N TYR A 90 -5.75 8.69 -1.66
CA TYR A 90 -6.30 10.05 -1.63
C TYR A 90 -6.84 10.42 -0.24
N PHE A 91 -7.60 9.53 0.40
CA PHE A 91 -8.11 9.77 1.74
C PHE A 91 -7.01 9.79 2.81
N ILE A 92 -5.97 8.95 2.69
CA ILE A 92 -4.78 9.05 3.56
C ILE A 92 -4.17 10.45 3.44
N ALA A 93 -4.01 10.97 2.23
CA ALA A 93 -3.46 12.30 2.00
C ALA A 93 -4.36 13.39 2.62
N ILE A 94 -5.68 13.35 2.37
CA ILE A 94 -6.63 14.32 2.93
C ILE A 94 -6.59 14.29 4.45
N PHE A 95 -6.72 13.11 5.07
CA PHE A 95 -6.78 13.02 6.53
C PHE A 95 -5.45 13.36 7.18
N SER A 96 -4.31 13.10 6.51
CA SER A 96 -3.00 13.59 6.95
C SER A 96 -2.94 15.11 6.97
N TYR A 97 -3.43 15.77 5.91
CA TYR A 97 -3.54 17.24 5.85
C TYR A 97 -4.45 17.78 6.95
N LEU A 98 -5.66 17.22 7.09
CA LEU A 98 -6.64 17.67 8.09
C LEU A 98 -6.14 17.47 9.53
N LEU A 99 -5.48 16.35 9.83
CA LEU A 99 -4.84 16.11 11.12
C LEU A 99 -3.73 17.10 11.39
N ALA A 100 -2.81 17.30 10.44
CA ALA A 100 -1.70 18.23 10.57
C ALA A 100 -2.20 19.65 10.83
N SER A 101 -3.15 20.14 10.03
CA SER A 101 -3.74 21.49 10.20
C SER A 101 -4.49 21.62 11.52
N LYS A 102 -5.29 20.61 11.91
CA LYS A 102 -6.07 20.66 13.17
C LYS A 102 -5.24 20.49 14.43
N SER A 103 -4.07 19.86 14.33
CA SER A 103 -3.14 19.73 15.45
C SER A 103 -2.57 21.09 15.89
N GLY A 104 -2.52 22.05 14.96
CA GLY A 104 -1.90 23.36 15.15
C GLY A 104 -0.37 23.32 15.25
N TYR A 105 0.27 22.14 15.19
CA TYR A 105 1.73 22.01 15.18
C TYR A 105 2.33 22.39 13.84
N PHE A 106 1.54 22.34 12.77
CA PHE A 106 1.92 22.65 11.39
C PHE A 106 1.20 23.91 10.91
N SER A 107 1.87 24.72 10.10
CA SER A 107 1.21 25.75 9.30
C SER A 107 0.37 25.07 8.22
N GLU A 108 -0.61 25.78 7.69
CA GLU A 108 -1.44 25.29 6.59
C GLU A 108 -0.62 24.80 5.38
N ARG A 109 0.47 25.52 5.06
CA ARG A 109 1.38 25.16 3.98
C ARG A 109 2.16 23.89 4.30
N GLU A 110 2.63 23.76 5.53
CA GLU A 110 3.37 22.57 5.97
C GLU A 110 2.47 21.34 6.02
N SER A 111 1.21 21.49 6.45
CA SER A 111 0.22 20.43 6.39
C SER A 111 -0.02 19.94 4.97
N LEU A 112 -0.12 20.87 4.01
CA LEU A 112 -0.30 20.53 2.60
C LEU A 112 0.92 19.81 2.04
N VAL A 113 2.13 20.32 2.31
CA VAL A 113 3.39 19.70 1.87
C VAL A 113 3.55 18.31 2.50
N LEU A 114 3.26 18.16 3.79
CA LEU A 114 3.27 16.87 4.50
C LEU A 114 2.33 15.86 3.83
N ALA A 115 1.11 16.26 3.48
CA ALA A 115 0.14 15.39 2.82
C ALA A 115 0.57 15.02 1.39
N ILE A 116 1.14 15.97 0.64
CA ILE A 116 1.71 15.70 -0.70
C ILE A 116 2.84 14.67 -0.57
N PHE A 117 3.78 14.82 0.35
CA PHE A 117 4.86 13.86 0.54
C PHE A 117 4.37 12.49 1.05
N THR A 118 3.31 12.47 1.86
CA THR A 118 2.74 11.23 2.38
C THR A 118 2.26 10.29 1.27
N GLN A 119 1.66 10.82 0.19
CA GLN A 119 1.28 9.99 -0.98
C GLN A 119 2.40 9.85 -2.01
N LEU A 120 3.29 10.84 -2.09
CA LEU A 120 4.33 10.91 -3.11
C LEU A 120 5.51 9.96 -2.83
N LEU A 121 5.85 9.69 -1.56
CA LEU A 121 7.01 8.86 -1.22
C LEU A 121 6.83 7.43 -1.78
N PRO A 122 7.71 6.97 -2.69
CA PRO A 122 7.53 5.72 -3.43
C PRO A 122 8.01 4.51 -2.61
N LEU A 123 7.47 4.33 -1.40
CA LEU A 123 7.90 3.24 -0.50
C LEU A 123 7.09 1.95 -0.69
N PRO A 124 5.75 1.96 -0.62
CA PRO A 124 5.00 0.71 -0.70
C PRO A 124 4.82 0.14 -2.11
N THR A 125 5.03 0.92 -3.19
CA THR A 125 4.95 0.60 -4.65
C THR A 125 3.96 -0.46 -5.19
N ILE A 126 2.97 -0.86 -4.41
CA ILE A 126 1.97 -1.93 -4.68
C ILE A 126 0.58 -1.40 -5.03
N THR A 127 0.45 -0.11 -5.34
CA THR A 127 -0.86 0.55 -5.50
C THR A 127 -1.67 0.07 -6.72
N VAL A 128 -1.10 -0.83 -7.53
CA VAL A 128 -1.79 -1.51 -8.63
C VAL A 128 -2.53 -2.79 -8.21
N ILE A 129 -2.30 -3.31 -7.00
CA ILE A 129 -2.92 -4.55 -6.50
C ILE A 129 -4.19 -4.18 -5.72
N PHE A 130 -5.36 -4.55 -6.24
CA PHE A 130 -6.64 -4.06 -5.70
C PHE A 130 -7.00 -4.67 -4.35
N THR A 131 -6.58 -5.90 -4.06
CA THR A 131 -6.77 -6.54 -2.75
C THR A 131 -6.11 -5.73 -1.64
N TYR A 132 -5.07 -4.95 -1.97
CA TYR A 132 -4.41 -4.09 -1.01
C TYR A 132 -5.14 -2.77 -0.73
N SER A 133 -6.22 -2.47 -1.46
CA SER A 133 -7.14 -1.38 -1.10
C SER A 133 -7.61 -1.49 0.35
N ILE A 134 -7.76 -2.72 0.87
CA ILE A 134 -8.10 -3.01 2.27
C ILE A 134 -7.11 -2.32 3.23
N TYR A 135 -5.81 -2.39 2.95
CA TYR A 135 -4.78 -1.79 3.78
C TYR A 135 -4.83 -0.25 3.74
N PHE A 136 -4.93 0.33 2.54
CA PHE A 136 -5.00 1.78 2.38
C PHE A 136 -6.28 2.36 2.99
N ASN A 137 -7.41 1.67 2.82
CA ASN A 137 -8.69 2.11 3.38
C ASN A 137 -8.74 1.95 4.90
N ALA A 138 -8.22 0.85 5.47
CA ALA A 138 -8.08 0.73 6.92
C ALA A 138 -7.20 1.86 7.49
N TYR A 139 -6.12 2.20 6.81
CA TYR A 139 -5.25 3.31 7.24
C TYR A 139 -5.94 4.68 7.10
N ALA A 140 -6.67 4.93 6.01
CA ALA A 140 -7.48 6.14 5.84
C ALA A 140 -8.52 6.28 6.97
N LEU A 141 -9.23 5.20 7.28
CA LEU A 141 -10.21 5.14 8.38
C LEU A 141 -9.55 5.40 9.74
N PHE A 142 -8.35 4.90 9.98
CA PHE A 142 -7.58 5.18 11.19
C PHE A 142 -7.25 6.67 11.34
N LEU A 143 -6.81 7.31 10.25
CA LEU A 143 -6.53 8.76 10.25
C LEU A 143 -7.82 9.56 10.44
N LEU A 144 -8.91 9.16 9.80
CA LEU A 144 -10.24 9.75 10.03
C LEU A 144 -10.67 9.62 11.49
N ALA A 145 -10.60 8.43 12.08
CA ALA A 145 -10.97 8.20 13.48
C ALA A 145 -10.11 9.05 14.43
N THR A 146 -8.81 9.19 14.15
CA THR A 146 -7.91 10.09 14.90
C THR A 146 -8.29 11.55 14.75
N TYR A 147 -8.70 11.96 13.54
CA TYR A 147 -9.19 13.30 13.29
C TYR A 147 -10.50 13.58 14.05
N LEU A 148 -11.43 12.61 14.07
CA LEU A 148 -12.67 12.70 14.83
C LEU A 148 -12.37 12.77 16.33
N PHE A 149 -11.46 11.92 16.85
CA PHE A 149 -11.06 11.94 18.26
C PHE A 149 -10.50 13.31 18.66
N LEU A 150 -9.64 13.90 17.84
CA LEU A 150 -9.11 15.25 18.04
C LEU A 150 -10.20 16.35 18.01
N SER A 151 -11.32 16.07 17.35
CA SER A 151 -12.46 16.97 17.15
C SER A 151 -13.47 16.95 18.30
N ILE A 152 -13.50 15.88 19.09
CA ILE A 152 -14.49 15.67 20.18
C ILE A 152 -14.47 16.81 21.20
N ASP A 153 -13.29 17.36 21.51
CA ASP A 153 -13.12 18.46 22.49
C ASP A 153 -13.93 19.73 22.16
N TRP A 154 -14.30 19.91 20.89
CA TRP A 154 -14.99 21.10 20.40
C TRP A 154 -16.51 20.97 20.44
N MET A 155 -17.03 19.79 20.75
CA MET A 155 -18.47 19.52 20.76
C MET A 155 -18.97 19.34 22.18
N ARG A 156 -20.23 19.75 22.39
CA ARG A 156 -20.98 19.57 23.62
C ARG A 156 -22.32 18.88 23.30
N GLY A 157 -22.97 18.32 24.31
CA GLY A 157 -24.29 17.71 24.18
C GLY A 157 -24.30 16.43 23.33
N ARG A 158 -25.41 16.16 22.62
CA ARG A 158 -25.62 14.90 21.87
C ARG A 158 -24.56 14.65 20.79
N SER A 159 -24.14 15.70 20.06
CA SER A 159 -23.14 15.58 18.99
C SER A 159 -21.78 15.11 19.51
N HIS A 160 -21.43 15.42 20.76
CA HIS A 160 -20.22 14.91 21.41
C HIS A 160 -20.25 13.39 21.51
N TYR A 161 -21.33 12.81 22.03
CA TYR A 161 -21.47 11.37 22.20
C TYR A 161 -21.60 10.63 20.87
N LEU A 162 -22.32 11.21 19.90
CA LEU A 162 -22.43 10.64 18.55
C LEU A 162 -21.07 10.57 17.86
N LEU A 163 -20.28 11.65 17.87
CA LEU A 163 -18.96 11.62 17.24
C LEU A 163 -17.99 10.71 17.98
N ARG A 164 -18.11 10.63 19.31
CA ARG A 164 -17.33 9.71 20.14
C ARG A 164 -17.61 8.25 19.79
N GLY A 165 -18.89 7.85 19.73
CA GLY A 165 -19.30 6.52 19.29
C GLY A 165 -18.83 6.23 17.86
N LEU A 166 -19.00 7.18 16.94
CA LEU A 166 -18.55 7.04 15.56
C LEU A 166 -17.03 6.83 15.45
N ALA A 167 -16.23 7.64 16.17
CA ALA A 167 -14.77 7.49 16.17
C ALA A 167 -14.33 6.12 16.70
N ILE A 168 -14.98 5.62 17.76
CA ILE A 168 -14.74 4.29 18.33
C ILE A 168 -15.06 3.20 17.29
N CYS A 169 -16.24 3.26 16.65
CA CYS A 169 -16.63 2.29 15.62
C CYS A 169 -15.65 2.28 14.44
N ILE A 170 -15.23 3.46 13.95
CA ILE A 170 -14.28 3.56 12.83
C ILE A 170 -12.90 3.01 13.24
N TYR A 171 -12.42 3.29 14.46
CA TYR A 171 -11.19 2.67 14.96
C TYR A 171 -11.29 1.15 15.00
N PHE A 172 -12.43 0.61 15.44
CA PHE A 172 -12.66 -0.83 15.50
C PHE A 172 -12.57 -1.50 14.11
N ILE A 173 -13.11 -0.83 13.08
CA ILE A 173 -12.98 -1.27 11.69
C ILE A 173 -11.56 -1.12 11.20
N ALA A 174 -10.88 -0.01 11.51
CA ALA A 174 -9.51 0.22 11.08
C ALA A 174 -8.52 -0.80 11.67
N PHE A 175 -8.73 -1.25 12.92
CA PHE A 175 -7.86 -2.21 13.60
C PHE A 175 -7.88 -3.63 13.00
N THR A 176 -8.71 -3.92 12.00
CA THR A 176 -8.59 -5.14 11.18
C THR A 176 -7.18 -5.32 10.64
N LEU A 177 -6.52 -4.20 10.34
CA LEU A 177 -5.09 -4.13 10.18
C LEU A 177 -4.40 -3.99 11.53
N ASN A 178 -3.92 -5.11 12.07
CA ASN A 178 -3.35 -5.20 13.42
C ASN A 178 -2.21 -4.21 13.69
N SER A 179 -1.40 -3.83 12.70
CA SER A 179 -0.30 -2.87 12.90
C SER A 179 -0.80 -1.49 13.33
N LEU A 180 -2.06 -1.15 13.03
CA LEU A 180 -2.68 0.10 13.48
C LEU A 180 -2.96 0.13 14.99
N LEU A 181 -2.99 -1.01 15.68
CA LEU A 181 -3.10 -1.05 17.15
C LEU A 181 -1.89 -0.39 17.82
N VAL A 182 -0.70 -0.55 17.26
CA VAL A 182 0.51 0.08 17.78
C VAL A 182 0.63 1.51 17.25
N LEU A 183 0.27 1.76 15.98
CA LEU A 183 0.16 3.12 15.44
C LEU A 183 -0.81 4.01 16.24
N TYR A 184 -1.85 3.41 16.84
CA TYR A 184 -2.77 4.08 17.74
C TYR A 184 -2.07 4.81 18.88
N ALA A 185 -0.97 4.28 19.42
CA ALA A 185 -0.22 4.93 20.47
C ALA A 185 0.29 6.32 20.04
N ALA A 186 0.79 6.45 18.80
CA ALA A 186 1.21 7.73 18.25
C ALA A 186 0.03 8.68 18.00
N GLY A 187 -1.10 8.17 17.50
CA GLY A 187 -2.34 8.95 17.38
C GLY A 187 -2.85 9.46 18.74
N PHE A 188 -2.85 8.61 19.77
CA PHE A 188 -3.27 8.95 21.12
C PHE A 188 -2.34 10.00 21.76
N VAL A 189 -1.02 9.85 21.59
CA VAL A 189 -0.03 10.83 22.04
C VAL A 189 -0.21 12.18 21.33
N LEU A 190 -0.52 12.19 20.03
CA LEU A 190 -0.84 13.43 19.31
C LEU A 190 -2.07 14.12 19.92
N VAL A 191 -3.15 13.38 20.18
CA VAL A 191 -4.36 13.94 20.79
C VAL A 191 -4.07 14.49 22.20
N TYR A 192 -3.28 13.76 23.00
CA TYR A 192 -2.82 14.24 24.31
C TYR A 192 -1.98 15.52 24.20
N ALA A 193 -1.03 15.58 23.27
CA ALA A 193 -0.18 16.75 23.05
C ALA A 193 -1.01 17.99 22.65
N VAL A 194 -1.99 17.80 21.77
CA VAL A 194 -2.91 18.87 21.38
C VAL A 194 -3.79 19.30 22.56
N TRP A 195 -4.27 18.36 23.37
CA TRP A 195 -5.04 18.66 24.59
C TRP A 195 -4.23 19.48 25.61
N LEU A 196 -2.96 19.12 25.86
CA LEU A 196 -2.06 19.90 26.72
C LEU A 196 -1.91 21.33 26.23
N ARG A 197 -1.68 21.51 24.92
CA ARG A 197 -1.55 22.83 24.31
C ARG A 197 -2.82 23.66 24.47
N ARG A 198 -3.99 23.07 24.22
CA ARG A 198 -5.29 23.75 24.31
C ARG A 198 -5.64 24.18 25.72
N THR A 199 -5.29 23.37 26.71
CA THR A 199 -5.53 23.68 28.12
C THR A 199 -4.50 24.64 28.71
N GLY A 200 -3.46 25.01 27.95
CA GLY A 200 -2.38 25.88 28.42
C GLY A 200 -1.52 25.24 29.52
N ARG A 201 -1.68 23.94 29.79
CA ARG A 201 -0.94 23.22 30.83
C ARG A 201 0.51 23.08 30.38
N ARG A 202 1.44 23.56 31.21
CA ARG A 202 2.88 23.36 31.02
C ARG A 202 3.33 22.26 31.97
N VAL A 203 3.96 21.23 31.41
CA VAL A 203 4.56 20.14 32.16
C VAL A 203 6.02 20.51 32.41
N ARG A 204 6.43 20.65 33.68
CA ARG A 204 7.78 21.07 34.06
C ARG A 204 8.68 19.92 34.49
N ASN A 205 8.10 18.82 34.99
CA ASN A 205 8.84 17.65 35.47
C ASN A 205 8.11 16.35 35.11
N ALA A 206 8.79 15.22 35.32
CA ALA A 206 8.27 13.89 34.99
C ALA A 206 7.03 13.51 35.83
N ARG A 207 6.96 13.92 37.09
CA ARG A 207 5.81 13.63 37.96
C ARG A 207 4.53 14.30 37.46
N GLU A 208 4.64 15.57 37.06
CA GLU A 208 3.54 16.31 36.42
C GLU A 208 3.13 15.63 35.12
N LEU A 209 4.09 15.22 34.28
CA LEU A 209 3.80 14.53 33.01
C LEU A 209 2.94 13.28 33.23
N VAL A 210 3.36 12.43 34.17
CA VAL A 210 2.65 11.20 34.52
C VAL A 210 1.28 11.53 35.08
N SER A 211 1.17 12.45 36.02
CA SER A 211 -0.11 12.84 36.61
C SER A 211 -1.09 13.40 35.58
N THR A 212 -0.63 14.26 34.66
CA THR A 212 -1.50 14.84 33.62
C THR A 212 -1.87 13.81 32.57
N PHE A 213 -0.95 12.91 32.21
CA PHE A 213 -1.22 11.85 31.26
C PHE A 213 -2.21 10.83 31.83
N SER A 214 -2.01 10.36 33.08
CA SER A 214 -2.96 9.49 33.78
C SER A 214 -4.35 10.12 33.89
N SER A 215 -4.42 11.42 34.21
CA SER A 215 -5.70 12.15 34.24
C SER A 215 -6.38 12.17 32.87
N PHE A 216 -5.61 12.36 31.79
CA PHE A 216 -6.13 12.32 30.43
C PHE A 216 -6.63 10.92 30.05
N CYS A 217 -5.87 9.86 30.38
CA CYS A 217 -6.29 8.48 30.16
C CYS A 217 -7.58 8.14 30.91
N LEU A 218 -7.71 8.54 32.18
CA LEU A 218 -8.93 8.33 32.96
C LEU A 218 -10.13 9.08 32.36
N ALA A 219 -9.94 10.33 31.93
CA ALA A 219 -10.98 11.12 31.27
C ALA A 219 -11.38 10.58 29.89
N ARG A 220 -10.59 9.67 29.32
CA ARG A 220 -10.77 9.05 27.99
C ARG A 220 -10.64 7.54 28.09
N ALA A 221 -11.14 6.95 29.17
CA ALA A 221 -10.93 5.54 29.49
C ALA A 221 -11.33 4.62 28.34
N ASP A 222 -12.45 4.90 27.67
CA ASP A 222 -12.90 4.17 26.48
C ASP A 222 -11.89 4.16 25.33
N PHE A 223 -11.28 5.30 24.99
CA PHE A 223 -10.21 5.39 24.00
C PHE A 223 -8.92 4.73 24.50
N THR A 224 -8.60 4.87 25.79
CA THR A 224 -7.40 4.24 26.39
C THR A 224 -7.46 2.72 26.32
N ILE A 225 -8.61 2.11 26.61
CA ILE A 225 -8.76 0.64 26.59
C ILE A 225 -9.08 0.10 25.19
N LEU A 226 -9.40 0.97 24.22
CA LEU A 226 -9.93 0.57 22.92
C LEU A 226 -9.07 -0.47 22.17
N PRO A 227 -7.73 -0.32 22.07
CA PRO A 227 -6.90 -1.33 21.40
C PRO A 227 -6.97 -2.70 22.08
N PHE A 228 -7.05 -2.73 23.42
CA PHE A 228 -7.15 -3.96 24.20
C PHE A 228 -8.51 -4.62 24.02
N VAL A 229 -9.59 -3.84 24.06
CA VAL A 229 -10.95 -4.33 23.80
C VAL A 229 -11.02 -4.94 22.40
N TYR A 230 -10.50 -4.25 21.37
CA TYR A 230 -10.44 -4.79 20.03
C TYR A 230 -9.66 -6.10 19.97
N TRP A 231 -8.46 -6.15 20.58
CA TRP A 231 -7.62 -7.34 20.57
C TRP A 231 -8.30 -8.54 21.24
N VAL A 232 -8.95 -8.34 22.39
CA VAL A 232 -9.73 -9.38 23.08
C VAL A 232 -10.90 -9.84 22.22
N CYS A 233 -11.69 -8.92 21.66
CA CYS A 233 -12.77 -9.27 20.75
C CYS A 233 -12.27 -10.08 19.54
N LYS A 234 -11.16 -9.65 18.94
CA LYS A 234 -10.55 -10.38 17.81
C LYS A 234 -10.11 -11.78 18.21
N ALA A 235 -9.47 -11.93 19.37
CA ALA A 235 -9.01 -13.23 19.86
C ALA A 235 -10.17 -14.21 20.15
N ILE A 236 -11.30 -13.71 20.65
CA ILE A 236 -12.48 -14.52 20.98
C ILE A 236 -13.30 -14.85 19.72
N PHE A 237 -13.62 -13.86 18.90
CA PHE A 237 -14.58 -14.00 17.81
C PHE A 237 -13.95 -14.37 16.47
N TYR A 238 -12.67 -14.04 16.26
CA TYR A 238 -11.97 -14.23 14.97
C TYR A 238 -10.66 -15.00 15.15
N PRO A 239 -10.68 -16.22 15.72
CA PRO A 239 -9.49 -17.06 15.82
C PRO A 239 -8.96 -17.39 14.43
N ARG A 240 -7.63 -17.42 14.30
CA ARG A 240 -6.97 -17.86 13.07
C ARG A 240 -6.91 -19.38 13.06
N TYR A 241 -6.90 -19.99 11.89
CA TYR A 241 -6.80 -21.44 11.74
C TYR A 241 -6.03 -21.84 10.47
N GLY A 242 -5.68 -23.12 10.35
CA GLY A 242 -4.94 -23.64 9.21
C GLY A 242 -3.54 -23.02 9.08
N LEU A 243 -3.15 -22.63 7.86
CA LEU A 243 -1.84 -22.00 7.63
C LEU A 243 -1.67 -20.63 8.32
N TYR A 244 -2.77 -20.04 8.80
CA TYR A 244 -2.76 -18.76 9.46
C TYR A 244 -2.71 -18.84 10.99
N ASP A 245 -2.74 -20.02 11.60
CA ASP A 245 -2.77 -20.20 13.06
C ASP A 245 -1.65 -19.39 13.76
N ASN A 246 -0.43 -19.51 13.23
CA ASN A 246 0.77 -18.77 13.66
C ASN A 246 1.08 -17.52 12.84
N TYR A 247 0.17 -17.06 11.97
CA TYR A 247 0.41 -15.89 11.12
C TYR A 247 0.48 -14.61 11.94
N ASN A 248 1.59 -13.88 11.88
CA ASN A 248 1.93 -12.78 12.81
C ASN A 248 2.29 -13.27 14.23
N GLY A 249 2.78 -14.49 14.39
CA GLY A 249 3.45 -14.91 15.63
C GLY A 249 4.68 -14.03 15.89
N PHE A 250 4.94 -13.72 17.16
CA PHE A 250 6.08 -12.88 17.52
C PHE A 250 7.41 -13.66 17.46
N THR A 251 8.40 -13.07 16.79
CA THR A 251 9.79 -13.52 16.75
C THR A 251 10.61 -12.62 17.68
N LEU A 252 10.73 -13.01 18.96
CA LEU A 252 11.42 -12.22 19.99
C LEU A 252 12.94 -12.46 20.05
N ASN A 253 13.52 -13.14 19.04
CA ASN A 253 14.97 -13.30 18.94
C ASN A 253 15.62 -11.94 18.58
N VAL A 254 16.59 -11.50 19.39
CA VAL A 254 17.35 -10.26 19.20
C VAL A 254 17.99 -10.18 17.81
N GLU A 255 18.56 -11.28 17.32
CA GLU A 255 19.16 -11.36 15.98
C GLU A 255 18.12 -11.09 14.88
N SER A 256 16.95 -11.75 14.99
CA SER A 256 15.85 -11.56 14.05
C SER A 256 15.29 -10.14 14.12
N ILE A 257 15.17 -9.54 15.31
CA ILE A 257 14.74 -8.15 15.46
C ILE A 257 15.74 -7.20 14.79
N ALA A 258 17.04 -7.40 15.01
CA ALA A 258 18.09 -6.60 14.41
C ALA A 258 18.11 -6.72 12.87
N GLU A 259 18.03 -7.95 12.35
CA GLU A 259 17.97 -8.23 10.93
C GLU A 259 16.74 -7.59 10.27
N ASN A 260 15.54 -7.80 10.86
CA ASN A 260 14.32 -7.25 10.32
C ASN A 260 14.30 -5.71 10.38
N SER A 261 14.86 -5.12 11.44
CA SER A 261 15.04 -3.67 11.55
C SER A 261 15.96 -3.13 10.46
N TYR A 262 17.08 -3.80 10.20
CA TYR A 262 18.00 -3.46 9.11
C TYR A 262 17.31 -3.54 7.75
N ARG A 263 16.56 -4.63 7.48
CA ARG A 263 15.77 -4.78 6.25
C ARG A 263 14.71 -3.69 6.09
N PHE A 264 14.08 -3.22 7.17
CA PHE A 264 13.15 -2.08 7.11
C PHE A 264 13.81 -0.78 6.64
N ILE A 265 15.04 -0.52 7.09
CA ILE A 265 15.81 0.65 6.67
C ILE A 265 16.28 0.47 5.22
N VAL A 266 16.93 -0.65 4.92
CA VAL A 266 17.52 -0.89 3.60
C VAL A 266 16.45 -1.07 2.54
N ASN A 267 15.55 -2.04 2.70
CA ASN A 267 14.55 -2.34 1.68
C ASN A 267 13.35 -1.38 1.74
N GLY A 268 12.96 -0.91 2.93
CA GLY A 268 11.80 -0.04 3.09
C GLY A 268 12.07 1.44 2.83
N THR A 269 13.34 1.88 2.87
CA THR A 269 13.70 3.30 2.70
C THR A 269 14.82 3.50 1.69
N ILE A 270 15.99 2.89 1.88
CA ILE A 270 17.17 3.16 1.05
C ILE A 270 16.95 2.67 -0.39
N PHE A 271 16.52 1.43 -0.56
CA PHE A 271 16.34 0.81 -1.88
C PHE A 271 15.33 1.57 -2.75
N PRO A 272 14.09 1.89 -2.29
CA PRO A 272 13.14 2.60 -3.13
C PRO A 272 13.60 4.02 -3.47
N LEU A 273 14.26 4.71 -2.52
CA LEU A 273 14.78 6.06 -2.74
C LEU A 273 16.00 6.06 -3.68
N ALA A 274 16.91 5.11 -3.54
CA ALA A 274 18.06 4.95 -4.42
C ALA A 274 17.59 4.63 -5.85
N ARG A 275 16.59 3.75 -5.98
CA ARG A 275 16.02 3.40 -7.28
C ARG A 275 15.37 4.60 -7.98
N SER A 276 14.78 5.53 -7.23
CA SER A 276 14.31 6.82 -7.77
C SER A 276 15.43 7.67 -8.38
N VAL A 277 16.71 7.33 -8.19
CA VAL A 277 17.86 8.09 -8.73
C VAL A 277 18.63 7.31 -9.81
N TYR A 278 18.63 5.98 -9.77
CA TYR A 278 19.46 5.17 -10.66
C TYR A 278 18.73 4.64 -11.91
N ASP A 279 17.44 4.31 -11.83
CA ASP A 279 16.73 3.63 -12.92
C ASP A 279 15.98 4.64 -13.80
N TRP A 280 16.67 5.61 -14.40
CA TRP A 280 15.99 6.72 -15.08
C TRP A 280 15.64 6.43 -16.54
N ASN A 281 14.34 6.40 -16.85
CA ASN A 281 13.87 6.57 -18.22
C ASN A 281 13.70 8.07 -18.54
N VAL A 282 14.45 8.56 -19.53
CA VAL A 282 14.48 10.00 -19.86
C VAL A 282 13.09 10.58 -20.17
N TYR A 283 12.20 9.79 -20.80
CA TYR A 283 10.88 10.27 -21.19
C TYR A 283 9.92 10.36 -20.00
N THR A 284 9.94 9.38 -19.09
CA THR A 284 9.11 9.42 -17.88
C THR A 284 9.52 10.58 -16.97
N TYR A 285 10.83 10.78 -16.75
CA TYR A 285 11.34 11.88 -15.93
C TYR A 285 11.15 13.25 -16.58
N LEU A 286 11.25 13.36 -17.91
CA LEU A 286 10.93 14.62 -18.60
C LEU A 286 9.45 14.99 -18.42
N GLY A 287 8.53 14.03 -18.59
CA GLY A 287 7.10 14.23 -18.33
C GLY A 287 6.84 14.60 -16.87
N ALA A 288 7.45 13.88 -15.93
CA ALA A 288 7.36 14.17 -14.50
C ALA A 288 7.91 15.56 -14.16
N ALA A 289 8.98 16.01 -14.81
CA ALA A 289 9.56 17.34 -14.63
C ALA A 289 8.60 18.44 -15.10
N VAL A 290 7.99 18.28 -16.27
CA VAL A 290 6.99 19.23 -16.78
C VAL A 290 5.80 19.32 -15.83
N CYS A 291 5.24 18.17 -15.43
CA CYS A 291 4.13 18.12 -14.46
C CYS A 291 4.51 18.75 -13.11
N SER A 292 5.73 18.51 -12.62
CA SER A 292 6.23 19.08 -11.36
C SER A 292 6.41 20.59 -11.43
N ILE A 293 6.94 21.12 -12.54
CA ILE A 293 7.09 22.56 -12.77
C ILE A 293 5.71 23.24 -12.81
N LEU A 294 4.76 22.67 -13.57
CA LEU A 294 3.39 23.18 -13.65
C LEU A 294 2.70 23.13 -12.28
N PHE A 295 2.83 22.01 -11.57
CA PHE A 295 2.26 21.85 -10.24
C PHE A 295 2.84 22.88 -9.25
N VAL A 296 4.15 23.06 -9.22
CA VAL A 296 4.80 24.04 -8.33
C VAL A 296 4.43 25.47 -8.70
N ALA A 297 4.27 25.78 -9.99
CA ALA A 297 3.73 27.07 -10.42
C ALA A 297 2.33 27.29 -9.83
N CYS A 298 1.39 26.34 -10.04
CA CYS A 298 0.05 26.40 -9.45
C CYS A 298 0.08 26.52 -7.92
N PHE A 299 0.93 25.74 -7.26
CA PHE A 299 1.13 25.79 -5.81
C PHE A 299 1.60 27.17 -5.33
N VAL A 300 2.56 27.78 -6.03
CA VAL A 300 3.05 29.12 -5.68
C VAL A 300 1.95 30.15 -5.91
N PHE A 301 1.26 30.14 -7.05
CA PHE A 301 0.18 31.08 -7.36
C PHE A 301 -0.97 30.99 -6.36
N ALA A 302 -1.43 29.78 -6.04
CA ALA A 302 -2.51 29.55 -5.08
C ALA A 302 -2.18 30.03 -3.65
N ASN A 303 -0.90 30.14 -3.31
CA ASN A 303 -0.42 30.50 -1.97
C ASN A 303 0.21 31.90 -1.87
N ARG A 304 0.19 32.72 -2.93
CA ARG A 304 0.80 34.07 -2.92
C ARG A 304 0.21 35.03 -1.88
N GLY A 305 -1.07 34.88 -1.54
CA GLY A 305 -1.79 35.77 -0.61
C GLY A 305 -1.50 35.54 0.88
N ASP A 306 -0.97 34.37 1.26
CA ASP A 306 -0.84 33.96 2.68
C ASP A 306 0.57 34.17 3.27
N ALA A 307 1.56 34.50 2.43
CA ALA A 307 2.97 34.48 2.81
C ALA A 307 3.33 35.46 3.95
N ARG A 308 2.62 36.59 4.06
CA ARG A 308 2.95 37.67 5.00
C ARG A 308 2.55 37.37 6.45
N ASN A 309 1.50 36.58 6.68
CA ASN A 309 1.03 36.20 8.02
C ASN A 309 1.63 34.87 8.52
N GLN A 310 2.11 34.00 7.63
CA GLN A 310 2.68 32.68 7.99
C GLN A 310 4.11 32.75 8.52
N GLN A 311 4.91 33.73 8.08
CA GLN A 311 6.32 33.92 8.52
C GLN A 311 6.47 34.10 10.05
N LEU A 312 5.45 34.62 10.73
CA LEU A 312 5.47 34.80 12.19
C LEU A 312 5.21 33.50 12.97
N ASN A 313 4.40 32.58 12.43
CA ASN A 313 4.09 31.30 13.07
C ASN A 313 5.13 30.19 12.80
N GLU A 314 5.80 30.23 11.65
CA GLU A 314 6.83 29.25 11.27
C GLU A 314 8.15 29.39 12.05
N ARG A 315 8.33 30.46 12.84
CA ARG A 315 9.52 30.70 13.69
C ARG A 315 9.50 29.96 15.03
N SER A 316 8.50 29.13 15.32
CA SER A 316 8.50 28.34 16.56
C SER A 316 9.63 27.30 16.57
N SER A 317 10.36 27.18 17.68
CA SER A 317 11.53 26.29 17.83
C SER A 317 11.20 24.79 17.94
N ASP A 318 10.00 24.38 17.53
CA ASP A 318 9.48 23.04 17.76
C ASP A 318 9.94 21.98 16.74
N GLY A 319 10.85 22.32 15.81
CA GLY A 319 11.35 21.41 14.78
C GLY A 319 11.84 20.07 15.32
N PHE A 320 12.64 20.07 16.39
CA PHE A 320 13.11 18.85 17.05
C PHE A 320 11.98 18.01 17.68
N LYS A 321 10.92 18.65 18.20
CA LYS A 321 9.76 17.92 18.75
C LYS A 321 8.99 17.22 17.64
N ILE A 322 8.87 17.87 16.47
CA ILE A 322 8.26 17.27 15.28
C ILE A 322 9.08 16.08 14.79
N ILE A 323 10.41 16.21 14.73
CA ILE A 323 11.30 15.08 14.39
C ILE A 323 11.10 13.92 15.37
N GLY A 324 11.14 14.20 16.68
CA GLY A 324 10.94 13.19 17.71
C GLY A 324 9.58 12.48 17.60
N PHE A 325 8.51 13.24 17.36
CA PHE A 325 7.19 12.67 17.11
C PHE A 325 7.13 11.84 15.82
N GLY A 326 7.75 12.31 14.74
CA GLY A 326 7.82 11.58 13.47
C GLY A 326 8.59 10.25 13.58
N ILE A 327 9.69 10.23 14.34
CA ILE A 327 10.44 9.00 14.64
C ILE A 327 9.60 8.07 15.51
N PHE A 328 8.93 8.58 16.54
CA PHE A 328 8.03 7.77 17.37
C PHE A 328 6.88 7.16 16.54
N LEU A 329 6.27 7.95 15.66
CA LEU A 329 5.24 7.50 14.74
C LEU A 329 5.78 6.43 13.78
N LEU A 330 7.02 6.59 13.28
CA LEU A 330 7.68 5.60 12.43
C LEU A 330 7.87 4.27 13.17
N LEU A 331 8.39 4.33 14.40
CA LEU A 331 8.55 3.15 15.26
C LEU A 331 7.22 2.45 15.51
N CYS A 332 6.16 3.19 15.85
CA CYS A 332 4.83 2.59 16.03
C CYS A 332 4.30 1.93 14.75
N GLY A 333 4.66 2.45 13.57
CA GLY A 333 4.29 1.87 12.28
C GLY A 333 5.11 0.65 11.87
N THR A 334 6.40 0.56 12.24
CA THR A 334 7.31 -0.50 11.79
C THR A 334 7.50 -1.63 12.81
N VAL A 335 7.47 -1.33 14.11
CA VAL A 335 7.68 -2.32 15.19
C VAL A 335 6.77 -3.55 15.08
N PRO A 336 5.45 -3.43 14.80
CA PRO A 336 4.59 -4.61 14.67
C PRO A 336 5.07 -5.59 13.61
N TYR A 337 5.64 -5.08 12.52
CA TYR A 337 6.16 -5.87 11.41
C TYR A 337 7.53 -6.47 11.73
N ILE A 338 8.41 -5.69 12.36
CA ILE A 338 9.73 -6.16 12.82
C ILE A 338 9.56 -7.33 13.79
N LEU A 339 8.66 -7.20 14.77
CA LEU A 339 8.44 -8.21 15.80
C LEU A 339 7.80 -9.50 15.28
N VAL A 340 7.25 -9.51 14.06
CA VAL A 340 6.65 -10.71 13.45
C VAL A 340 7.41 -11.18 12.21
N GLY A 341 8.62 -10.65 11.99
CA GLY A 341 9.50 -11.06 10.89
C GLY A 341 9.01 -10.66 9.49
N LYS A 342 8.27 -9.55 9.36
CA LYS A 342 7.68 -9.10 8.09
C LYS A 342 8.31 -7.80 7.60
N SER A 343 9.53 -7.87 7.09
CA SER A 343 10.17 -6.68 6.51
C SER A 343 9.74 -6.42 5.06
N PRO A 344 9.87 -5.18 4.56
CA PRO A 344 9.71 -4.87 3.15
C PRO A 344 10.76 -5.59 2.31
N ALA A 345 10.39 -5.95 1.09
CA ALA A 345 11.27 -6.46 0.06
C ALA A 345 10.68 -6.10 -1.32
N PRO A 346 11.50 -5.99 -2.38
CA PRO A 346 11.01 -5.71 -3.74
C PRO A 346 9.91 -6.69 -4.13
N GLY A 347 8.87 -6.21 -4.83
CA GLY A 347 7.68 -7.01 -5.11
C GLY A 347 6.54 -6.72 -4.15
N VAL A 348 5.73 -7.73 -3.89
CA VAL A 348 4.46 -7.59 -3.16
C VAL A 348 4.68 -7.30 -1.67
N LEU A 349 5.87 -7.65 -1.16
CA LEU A 349 6.27 -7.43 0.22
C LEU A 349 6.53 -5.96 0.56
N MET A 350 6.62 -5.05 -0.42
CA MET A 350 6.65 -3.60 -0.17
C MET A 350 5.40 -3.11 0.55
N ARG A 351 4.31 -3.89 0.61
CA ARG A 351 3.15 -3.64 1.49
C ARG A 351 3.49 -3.42 2.95
N ASN A 352 4.56 -4.03 3.43
CA ASN A 352 5.01 -3.88 4.82
C ASN A 352 5.54 -2.45 5.10
N ALA A 353 5.82 -1.64 4.06
CA ALA A 353 6.28 -0.25 4.19
C ALA A 353 5.14 0.80 4.15
N MET A 354 3.88 0.39 4.01
CA MET A 354 2.76 1.31 3.75
C MET A 354 2.49 2.36 4.86
N LEU A 355 2.92 2.10 6.10
CA LEU A 355 2.76 3.03 7.23
C LEU A 355 3.93 4.02 7.37
N MET A 356 5.00 3.87 6.57
CA MET A 356 6.21 4.69 6.65
C MET A 356 6.10 6.11 6.04
N PRO A 357 5.35 6.33 4.94
CA PRO A 357 5.34 7.63 4.26
C PRO A 357 4.94 8.83 5.12
N LEU A 358 3.88 8.71 5.93
CA LEU A 358 3.43 9.79 6.82
C LEU A 358 4.50 10.16 7.87
N PRO A 359 5.01 9.22 8.69
CA PRO A 359 6.07 9.54 9.63
C PRO A 359 7.34 10.12 8.99
N ILE A 360 7.77 9.61 7.84
CA ILE A 360 8.93 10.17 7.12
C ILE A 360 8.64 11.60 6.66
N SER A 361 7.42 11.88 6.19
CA SER A 361 7.00 13.24 5.84
C SER A 361 7.00 14.18 7.04
N VAL A 362 6.54 13.72 8.21
CA VAL A 362 6.61 14.47 9.49
C VAL A 362 8.06 14.80 9.84
N VAL A 363 8.97 13.82 9.78
CA VAL A 363 10.39 14.03 10.03
C VAL A 363 10.98 15.03 9.03
N GLY A 364 10.65 14.91 7.74
CA GLY A 364 11.10 15.83 6.69
C GLY A 364 10.71 17.28 6.97
N ILE A 365 9.47 17.55 7.37
CA ILE A 365 9.03 18.89 7.77
C ILE A 365 9.76 19.38 9.03
N GLY A 366 9.99 18.50 10.01
CA GLY A 366 10.75 18.83 11.21
C GLY A 366 12.19 19.25 10.89
N ILE A 367 12.88 18.49 10.02
CA ILE A 367 14.23 18.82 9.53
C ILE A 367 14.21 20.15 8.78
N TRP A 368 13.23 20.36 7.89
CA TRP A 368 13.05 21.60 7.15
C TRP A 368 12.96 22.82 8.08
N ARG A 369 12.16 22.73 9.16
CA ARG A 369 12.06 23.80 10.17
C ARG A 369 13.40 24.07 10.87
N VAL A 370 14.14 23.04 11.25
CA VAL A 370 15.45 23.19 11.92
C VAL A 370 16.46 23.89 10.99
N ILE A 371 16.48 23.54 9.70
CA ILE A 371 17.36 24.16 8.71
C ILE A 371 16.95 25.61 8.46
N LYS A 372 15.65 25.88 8.26
CA LYS A 372 15.14 27.23 7.98
C LYS A 372 15.34 28.19 9.17
N PHE A 373 15.23 27.71 10.41
CA PHE A 373 15.51 28.52 11.60
C PHE A 373 16.95 29.07 11.59
N ARG A 374 17.90 28.36 10.96
CA ARG A 374 19.30 28.77 10.87
C ARG A 374 19.63 29.67 9.66
N SER A 375 18.71 29.88 8.72
CA SER A 375 18.99 30.62 7.48
C SER A 375 17.84 31.59 7.12
N THR A 376 18.11 32.89 7.16
CA THR A 376 17.13 33.96 6.90
C THR A 376 17.23 34.57 5.50
N ASN A 377 18.11 34.05 4.62
CA ASN A 377 18.41 34.67 3.33
C ASN A 377 17.33 34.38 2.27
N LEU A 378 17.00 35.36 1.40
CA LEU A 378 16.09 35.21 0.25
C LEU A 378 16.50 34.07 -0.70
N GLN A 379 17.80 33.77 -0.80
CA GLN A 379 18.31 32.60 -1.54
C GLN A 379 17.67 31.28 -1.06
N SER A 380 17.30 31.18 0.22
CA SER A 380 16.64 30.00 0.79
C SER A 380 15.31 29.67 0.11
N HIS A 381 14.55 30.66 -0.36
CA HIS A 381 13.26 30.41 -1.02
C HIS A 381 13.41 29.82 -2.42
N ARG A 382 14.39 30.29 -3.20
CA ARG A 382 14.68 29.72 -4.53
C ARG A 382 15.18 28.29 -4.41
N VAL A 383 16.07 28.03 -3.45
CA VAL A 383 16.57 26.69 -3.14
C VAL A 383 15.41 25.78 -2.69
N ALA A 384 14.49 26.27 -1.85
CA ALA A 384 13.31 25.51 -1.43
C ALA A 384 12.43 25.09 -2.61
N ILE A 385 12.15 26.02 -3.53
CA ILE A 385 11.35 25.76 -4.72
C ILE A 385 12.05 24.75 -5.63
N LEU A 386 13.35 24.94 -5.88
CA LEU A 386 14.14 24.03 -6.70
C LEU A 386 14.15 22.61 -6.10
N MET A 387 14.42 22.48 -4.80
CA MET A 387 14.37 21.18 -4.12
C MET A 387 12.97 20.56 -4.16
N PHE A 388 11.91 21.36 -4.00
CA PHE A 388 10.55 20.84 -4.08
C PHE A 388 10.20 20.33 -5.48
N VAL A 389 10.57 21.07 -6.53
CA VAL A 389 10.44 20.62 -7.92
C VAL A 389 11.26 19.35 -8.15
N SER A 390 12.53 19.31 -7.74
CA SER A 390 13.39 18.14 -7.94
C SER A 390 12.85 16.90 -7.23
N LEU A 391 12.40 17.02 -5.98
CA LEU A 391 11.82 15.90 -5.23
C LEU A 391 10.49 15.42 -5.87
N LEU A 392 9.64 16.34 -6.33
CA LEU A 392 8.43 16.00 -7.07
C LEU A 392 8.77 15.25 -8.35
N THR A 393 9.68 15.77 -9.18
CA THR A 393 10.11 15.13 -10.42
C THR A 393 10.63 13.72 -10.17
N VAL A 394 11.51 13.57 -9.17
CA VAL A 394 12.14 12.29 -8.85
C VAL A 394 11.12 11.27 -8.38
N PHE A 395 10.22 11.65 -7.46
CA PHE A 395 9.25 10.70 -6.91
C PHE A 395 8.06 10.42 -7.85
N ILE A 396 7.57 11.41 -8.59
CA ILE A 396 6.56 11.19 -9.64
C ILE A 396 7.14 10.30 -10.75
N GLY A 397 8.36 10.59 -11.21
CA GLY A 397 9.06 9.78 -12.22
C GLY A 397 9.18 8.32 -11.77
N ARG A 398 9.61 8.10 -10.53
CA ARG A 398 9.69 6.76 -9.94
C ARG A 398 8.34 6.03 -9.89
N TRP A 399 7.25 6.72 -9.52
CA TRP A 399 5.91 6.12 -9.51
C TRP A 399 5.49 5.71 -10.92
N TRP A 400 5.68 6.58 -11.91
CA TRP A 400 5.34 6.29 -13.29
C TRP A 400 6.12 5.09 -13.85
N GLU A 401 7.39 4.95 -13.49
CA GLU A 401 8.19 3.77 -13.84
C GLU A 401 7.71 2.50 -13.18
N SER A 402 7.36 2.56 -11.88
CA SER A 402 6.75 1.44 -11.18
C SER A 402 5.47 1.00 -11.91
N TYR A 403 4.59 1.96 -12.26
CA TYR A 403 3.36 1.66 -12.98
C TYR A 403 3.60 1.12 -14.38
N ALA A 404 4.59 1.63 -15.10
CA ALA A 404 4.99 1.10 -16.39
C ALA A 404 5.49 -0.34 -16.27
N ALA A 405 6.32 -0.66 -15.26
CA ALA A 405 6.78 -2.03 -15.01
C ALA A 405 5.62 -2.99 -14.71
N TRP A 406 4.69 -2.59 -13.86
CA TRP A 406 3.50 -3.38 -13.58
C TRP A 406 2.62 -3.52 -14.83
N GLN A 407 2.53 -2.50 -15.67
CA GLN A 407 1.75 -2.57 -16.91
C GLN A 407 2.42 -3.45 -17.98
N ALA A 408 3.74 -3.43 -18.06
CA ALA A 408 4.50 -4.31 -18.95
C ALA A 408 4.32 -5.77 -18.53
N ARG A 409 4.35 -6.06 -17.22
CA ARG A 409 3.97 -7.37 -16.69
C ARG A 409 2.53 -7.74 -17.08
N ALA A 410 1.57 -6.82 -16.95
CA ALA A 410 0.18 -7.08 -17.35
C ALA A 410 0.08 -7.45 -18.84
N ALA A 411 0.77 -6.71 -19.72
CA ALA A 411 0.80 -6.97 -21.15
C ALA A 411 1.40 -8.35 -21.47
N LYS A 412 2.51 -8.72 -20.81
CA LYS A 412 3.08 -10.06 -20.88
C LYS A 412 2.08 -11.13 -20.44
N ASP A 413 1.44 -10.92 -19.30
CA ASP A 413 0.50 -11.86 -18.71
C ASP A 413 -0.72 -12.09 -19.61
N LEU A 414 -1.18 -11.04 -20.29
CA LEU A 414 -2.23 -11.12 -21.30
C LEU A 414 -1.74 -11.82 -22.58
N ALA A 415 -0.52 -11.55 -23.04
CA ALA A 415 0.05 -12.21 -24.20
C ALA A 415 0.18 -13.74 -23.99
N VAL A 416 0.65 -14.16 -22.82
CA VAL A 416 0.66 -15.59 -22.44
C VAL A 416 -0.75 -16.15 -22.40
N SER A 417 -1.71 -15.42 -21.83
CA SER A 417 -3.10 -15.87 -21.75
C SER A 417 -3.74 -16.03 -23.14
N GLN A 418 -3.44 -15.12 -24.07
CA GLN A 418 -3.87 -15.21 -25.47
C GLN A 418 -3.27 -16.45 -26.14
N TYR A 419 -1.98 -16.73 -25.93
CA TYR A 419 -1.32 -17.92 -26.48
C TYR A 419 -1.98 -19.21 -25.98
N LEU A 420 -2.29 -19.28 -24.68
CA LEU A 420 -2.99 -20.41 -24.07
C LEU A 420 -4.44 -20.55 -24.55
N ALA A 421 -5.12 -19.43 -24.79
CA ALA A 421 -6.48 -19.43 -25.35
C ALA A 421 -6.52 -19.96 -26.79
N ASP A 422 -5.49 -19.63 -27.59
CA ASP A 422 -5.35 -20.09 -28.97
C ASP A 422 -4.95 -21.59 -29.07
N HIS A 423 -4.58 -22.23 -27.94
CA HIS A 423 -4.21 -23.67 -27.85
C HIS A 423 -5.05 -24.43 -26.81
N PRO A 424 -6.37 -24.61 -27.04
CA PRO A 424 -7.28 -25.25 -26.08
C PRO A 424 -6.93 -26.71 -25.78
N GLU A 425 -6.23 -27.41 -26.66
CA GLU A 425 -5.76 -28.78 -26.45
C GLU A 425 -4.75 -28.88 -25.30
N TRP A 426 -4.09 -27.78 -24.95
CA TRP A 426 -3.18 -27.74 -23.80
C TRP A 426 -3.91 -27.84 -22.47
N SER A 427 -5.23 -27.66 -22.44
CA SER A 427 -6.05 -27.83 -21.24
C SER A 427 -6.14 -29.29 -20.74
N ALA A 428 -5.57 -30.25 -21.48
CA ALA A 428 -5.56 -31.67 -21.12
C ALA A 428 -4.62 -32.03 -19.96
N TYR A 429 -3.69 -31.15 -19.57
CA TYR A 429 -2.75 -31.38 -18.47
C TYR A 429 -3.32 -30.89 -17.14
N SER A 430 -3.01 -31.63 -16.07
CA SER A 430 -3.40 -31.29 -14.70
C SER A 430 -2.34 -30.42 -14.02
N VAL A 431 -1.06 -30.68 -14.28
CA VAL A 431 0.06 -29.97 -13.62
C VAL A 431 0.95 -29.29 -14.64
N TYR A 432 1.23 -28.00 -14.41
CA TYR A 432 2.13 -27.19 -15.23
C TYR A 432 3.35 -26.73 -14.45
N TRP A 433 4.53 -26.99 -14.99
CA TRP A 433 5.80 -26.47 -14.49
C TRP A 433 6.15 -25.22 -15.29
N ILE A 434 6.07 -24.05 -14.64
CA ILE A 434 6.26 -22.77 -15.31
C ILE A 434 7.75 -22.40 -15.31
N VAL A 435 8.32 -22.31 -16.51
CA VAL A 435 9.69 -21.87 -16.74
C VAL A 435 9.64 -20.50 -17.43
N ASP A 436 9.58 -19.46 -16.62
CA ASP A 436 9.54 -18.08 -17.10
C ASP A 436 10.97 -17.52 -17.25
N LYS A 437 11.44 -17.44 -18.49
CA LYS A 437 12.79 -16.96 -18.83
C LYS A 437 12.80 -15.48 -19.19
N LEU A 438 11.68 -14.77 -19.05
CA LEU A 438 11.58 -13.37 -19.42
C LEU A 438 12.10 -12.48 -18.27
N PRO A 439 13.08 -11.59 -18.52
CA PRO A 439 13.63 -10.73 -17.48
C PRO A 439 12.59 -9.66 -17.10
N LEU A 440 11.95 -9.85 -15.95
CA LEU A 440 11.13 -8.82 -15.31
C LEU A 440 11.97 -8.04 -14.30
N SER A 441 11.65 -6.76 -14.11
CA SER A 441 12.29 -5.98 -13.06
C SER A 441 12.00 -6.60 -11.69
N GLY A 442 12.96 -6.54 -10.76
CA GLY A 442 12.81 -7.17 -9.44
C GLY A 442 11.56 -6.73 -8.65
N GLU A 443 11.02 -5.55 -8.97
CA GLU A 443 9.79 -5.02 -8.36
C GLU A 443 8.52 -5.72 -8.83
N VAL A 444 8.53 -6.33 -10.03
CA VAL A 444 7.35 -6.99 -10.60
C VAL A 444 7.59 -8.48 -10.86
N SER A 445 8.78 -8.98 -10.53
CA SER A 445 9.23 -10.36 -10.82
C SER A 445 8.55 -11.46 -10.00
N GLU A 446 7.90 -11.12 -8.89
CA GLU A 446 7.26 -12.12 -8.02
C GLU A 446 5.91 -12.56 -8.60
N TYR A 447 5.84 -13.83 -9.02
CA TYR A 447 4.58 -14.52 -9.31
C TYR A 447 4.05 -15.18 -8.04
N GLY A 448 2.81 -14.88 -7.70
CA GLY A 448 2.09 -15.57 -6.62
C GLY A 448 1.61 -16.95 -7.06
N PHE A 449 1.31 -17.82 -6.10
CA PHE A 449 0.81 -19.17 -6.38
C PHE A 449 -0.45 -19.19 -7.26
N ALA A 450 -1.37 -18.27 -7.00
CA ALA A 450 -2.61 -18.18 -7.74
C ALA A 450 -2.43 -17.66 -9.17
N ASP A 451 -1.30 -17.02 -9.52
CA ASP A 451 -1.20 -16.26 -10.79
C ASP A 451 -1.47 -17.10 -12.03
N TYR A 452 -0.78 -18.22 -12.21
CA TYR A 452 -1.00 -19.10 -13.38
C TYR A 452 -2.18 -20.05 -13.18
N THR A 453 -2.34 -20.58 -11.97
CA THR A 453 -3.42 -21.51 -11.64
C THR A 453 -4.79 -20.88 -11.91
N SER A 454 -5.00 -19.64 -11.47
CA SER A 454 -6.23 -18.90 -11.71
C SER A 454 -6.42 -18.51 -13.18
N LYS A 455 -5.34 -18.22 -13.92
CA LYS A 455 -5.43 -17.99 -15.37
C LYS A 455 -5.99 -19.21 -16.09
N PHE A 456 -5.55 -20.43 -15.74
CA PHE A 456 -6.09 -21.65 -16.34
C PHE A 456 -7.58 -21.81 -16.08
N ARG A 457 -8.05 -21.50 -14.87
CA ARG A 457 -9.49 -21.50 -14.54
C ARG A 457 -10.26 -20.47 -15.37
N ILE A 458 -9.74 -19.25 -15.52
CA ILE A 458 -10.39 -18.20 -16.31
C ILE A 458 -10.47 -18.61 -17.79
N LEU A 459 -9.39 -19.18 -18.35
CA LEU A 459 -9.28 -19.49 -19.77
C LEU A 459 -10.03 -20.77 -20.18
N TRP A 460 -9.89 -21.84 -19.40
CA TRP A 460 -10.38 -23.17 -19.77
C TRP A 460 -11.47 -23.70 -18.81
N GLY A 461 -11.85 -22.94 -17.79
CA GLY A 461 -12.80 -23.36 -16.77
C GLY A 461 -12.28 -24.45 -15.84
N GLY A 462 -13.15 -24.88 -14.93
CA GLY A 462 -12.86 -25.95 -13.96
C GLY A 462 -11.87 -25.56 -12.86
N GLN A 463 -11.57 -26.52 -11.98
CA GLN A 463 -10.62 -26.38 -10.87
C GLN A 463 -9.62 -27.54 -10.82
N THR A 464 -9.28 -28.09 -11.99
CA THR A 464 -8.53 -29.36 -12.15
C THR A 464 -7.06 -29.14 -12.53
N ARG A 465 -6.57 -27.90 -12.52
CA ARG A 465 -5.26 -27.52 -13.06
C ARG A 465 -4.46 -26.71 -12.05
N MET A 466 -3.15 -26.93 -11.96
CA MET A 466 -2.26 -26.26 -11.01
C MET A 466 -0.91 -25.92 -11.65
N ALA A 467 -0.36 -24.76 -11.30
CA ALA A 467 0.93 -24.29 -11.77
C ALA A 467 1.98 -24.21 -10.65
N PHE A 468 3.18 -24.71 -10.93
CA PHE A 468 4.35 -24.59 -10.07
C PHE A 468 5.45 -23.76 -10.74
N THR A 469 5.88 -22.70 -10.06
CA THR A 469 7.14 -22.00 -10.35
C THR A 469 8.25 -22.56 -9.45
N PRO A 470 9.54 -22.27 -9.71
CA PRO A 470 10.62 -22.66 -8.80
C PRO A 470 10.42 -22.19 -7.35
N ALA A 471 9.85 -21.00 -7.15
CA ALA A 471 9.52 -20.50 -5.81
C ALA A 471 8.39 -21.31 -5.14
N HIS A 472 7.37 -21.72 -5.91
CA HIS A 472 6.29 -22.56 -5.38
C HIS A 472 6.78 -23.94 -4.95
N ILE A 473 7.71 -24.53 -5.71
CA ILE A 473 8.32 -25.83 -5.36
C ILE A 473 8.93 -25.77 -3.96
N LEU A 474 9.72 -24.72 -3.68
CA LEU A 474 10.32 -24.51 -2.35
C LEU A 474 9.26 -24.22 -1.28
N PHE A 475 8.29 -23.36 -1.56
CA PHE A 475 7.26 -22.97 -0.60
C PHE A 475 6.35 -24.12 -0.16
N PHE A 476 5.94 -24.96 -1.12
CA PHE A 476 5.12 -26.15 -0.90
C PHE A 476 5.95 -27.39 -0.56
N GLY A 477 7.28 -27.32 -0.58
CA GLY A 477 8.14 -28.46 -0.32
C GLY A 477 7.87 -29.64 -1.28
N VAL A 478 7.67 -29.31 -2.56
CA VAL A 478 7.54 -30.31 -3.62
C VAL A 478 8.90 -30.99 -3.80
N ASP A 479 8.94 -32.29 -3.59
CA ASP A 479 10.17 -33.10 -3.63
C ASP A 479 10.27 -34.00 -4.87
N THR A 480 9.19 -34.09 -5.65
CA THR A 480 9.18 -34.75 -6.96
C THR A 480 9.75 -33.85 -8.05
N LYS A 481 10.56 -34.44 -8.93
CA LYS A 481 11.04 -33.77 -10.15
C LYS A 481 9.90 -33.62 -11.18
N PRO A 482 9.94 -32.60 -12.05
CA PRO A 482 9.01 -32.50 -13.18
C PRO A 482 8.93 -33.81 -13.98
N GLY A 483 7.70 -34.26 -14.27
CA GLY A 483 7.41 -35.52 -14.98
C GLY A 483 7.22 -36.75 -14.08
N VAL A 484 7.64 -36.70 -12.81
CA VAL A 484 7.41 -37.79 -11.85
C VAL A 484 5.98 -37.70 -11.30
N ARG A 485 5.24 -38.82 -11.34
CA ARG A 485 3.83 -38.91 -10.90
C ARG A 485 3.68 -39.92 -9.75
N PRO A 486 2.84 -39.63 -8.73
CA PRO A 486 2.16 -38.36 -8.49
C PRO A 486 3.12 -37.26 -8.03
N VAL A 487 2.73 -35.98 -8.18
CA VAL A 487 3.45 -34.87 -7.55
C VAL A 487 3.34 -35.02 -6.04
N HIS A 488 4.48 -35.15 -5.37
CA HIS A 488 4.56 -35.30 -3.93
C HIS A 488 5.11 -34.02 -3.29
N SER A 489 4.67 -33.78 -2.07
CA SER A 489 5.09 -32.66 -1.24
C SER A 489 5.23 -33.16 0.19
N ASN A 490 6.30 -32.76 0.85
CA ASN A 490 6.48 -33.00 2.28
C ASN A 490 5.62 -32.09 3.17
N LEU A 491 4.83 -31.19 2.57
CA LEU A 491 3.92 -30.26 3.21
C LEU A 491 2.53 -30.30 2.53
N PRO A 492 1.88 -31.47 2.42
CA PRO A 492 0.66 -31.65 1.61
C PRO A 492 -0.50 -30.79 2.11
N ALA A 493 -0.56 -30.51 3.42
CA ALA A 493 -1.55 -29.61 4.00
C ALA A 493 -1.44 -28.16 3.47
N ARG A 494 -0.25 -27.71 3.07
CA ARG A 494 -0.08 -26.37 2.46
C ARG A 494 -0.69 -26.31 1.07
N ILE A 495 -0.43 -27.33 0.25
CA ILE A 495 -1.01 -27.43 -1.09
C ILE A 495 -2.53 -27.45 -0.99
N ALA A 496 -3.08 -28.33 -0.15
CA ALA A 496 -4.53 -28.45 0.05
C ALA A 496 -5.17 -27.11 0.48
N PHE A 497 -4.56 -26.40 1.43
CA PHE A 497 -5.05 -25.10 1.88
C PHE A 497 -5.11 -24.08 0.75
N PHE A 498 -4.02 -23.92 -0.01
CA PHE A 498 -3.98 -22.93 -1.08
C PHE A 498 -4.88 -23.31 -2.26
N CYS A 499 -4.99 -24.59 -2.61
CA CYS A 499 -5.93 -25.06 -3.63
C CYS A 499 -7.38 -24.74 -3.27
N ASN A 500 -7.75 -24.94 -2.00
CA ASN A 500 -9.12 -24.74 -1.52
C ASN A 500 -9.48 -23.26 -1.33
N SER A 501 -8.57 -22.46 -0.79
CA SER A 501 -8.86 -21.10 -0.33
C SER A 501 -8.32 -19.99 -1.24
N TRP A 502 -7.31 -20.25 -2.09
CA TRP A 502 -6.57 -19.20 -2.78
C TRP A 502 -6.39 -19.37 -4.29
N ALA A 503 -6.32 -20.61 -4.80
CA ALA A 503 -5.93 -20.85 -6.19
C ALA A 503 -7.01 -21.52 -7.04
N SER A 504 -8.22 -21.70 -6.49
CA SER A 504 -9.34 -22.26 -7.25
C SER A 504 -9.02 -23.60 -7.92
N ALA A 505 -8.33 -24.49 -7.21
CA ALA A 505 -7.85 -25.77 -7.73
C ALA A 505 -8.30 -26.95 -6.85
N LYS A 506 -9.57 -26.95 -6.42
CA LYS A 506 -10.12 -27.94 -5.48
C LYS A 506 -10.13 -29.37 -6.04
N ASP A 507 -10.27 -29.51 -7.36
CA ASP A 507 -10.43 -30.79 -8.06
C ASP A 507 -9.14 -31.24 -8.77
N ILE A 508 -7.98 -30.76 -8.33
CA ILE A 508 -6.69 -31.06 -8.94
C ILE A 508 -6.32 -32.54 -8.78
N ASP A 509 -5.96 -33.19 -9.88
CA ASP A 509 -5.32 -34.50 -9.89
C ASP A 509 -3.80 -34.37 -10.00
N LEU A 510 -3.10 -34.52 -8.86
CA LEU A 510 -1.64 -34.48 -8.80
C LEU A 510 -0.96 -35.70 -9.45
N SER A 511 -1.73 -36.76 -9.79
CA SER A 511 -1.26 -37.91 -10.55
C SER A 511 -1.49 -37.77 -12.07
N GLY A 512 -2.20 -36.72 -12.48
CA GLY A 512 -2.59 -36.48 -13.86
C GLY A 512 -1.43 -36.12 -14.80
N PRO A 513 -1.72 -35.89 -16.09
CA PRO A 513 -0.73 -35.49 -17.07
C PRO A 513 -0.01 -34.19 -16.67
N GLN A 514 1.30 -34.16 -16.87
CA GLN A 514 2.14 -33.01 -16.55
C GLN A 514 2.73 -32.39 -17.82
N ALA A 515 2.93 -31.08 -17.79
CA ALA A 515 3.61 -30.35 -18.85
C ALA A 515 4.56 -29.29 -18.28
N GLU A 516 5.61 -29.00 -19.01
CA GLU A 516 6.45 -27.82 -18.81
C GLU A 516 5.99 -26.72 -19.76
N LEU A 517 5.70 -25.54 -19.21
CA LEU A 517 5.33 -24.35 -19.97
C LEU A 517 6.49 -23.37 -19.91
N GLU A 518 7.22 -23.23 -21.02
CA GLU A 518 8.33 -22.30 -21.13
C GLU A 518 7.87 -20.99 -21.77
N ILE A 519 8.20 -19.87 -21.14
CA ILE A 519 7.85 -18.52 -21.60
C ILE A 519 9.14 -17.76 -21.86
N THR A 520 9.29 -17.28 -23.10
CA THR A 520 10.47 -16.52 -23.55
C THR A 520 10.06 -15.22 -24.21
N ALA A 521 10.94 -14.22 -24.19
CA ALA A 521 10.73 -12.99 -24.97
C ALA A 521 11.04 -13.26 -26.45
N THR A 522 10.14 -12.84 -27.32
CA THR A 522 10.36 -12.76 -28.79
C THR A 522 11.25 -11.58 -29.15
N GLN A 523 11.20 -10.50 -28.37
CA GLN A 523 12.01 -9.30 -28.57
C GLN A 523 13.41 -9.44 -27.93
N ARG A 524 14.44 -8.92 -28.62
CA ARG A 524 15.84 -8.97 -28.14
C ARG A 524 16.09 -8.13 -26.87
N SER A 525 15.28 -7.10 -26.60
CA SER A 525 15.43 -6.24 -25.42
C SER A 525 14.07 -5.85 -24.86
N TRP A 526 13.78 -6.30 -23.63
CA TRP A 526 12.57 -5.93 -22.91
C TRP A 526 12.74 -4.54 -22.25
N ASN A 527 11.84 -3.61 -22.56
CA ASN A 527 11.78 -2.29 -21.93
C ASN A 527 10.37 -2.03 -21.39
N ASP A 528 10.24 -1.92 -20.07
CA ASP A 528 8.94 -1.80 -19.40
C ASP A 528 8.11 -0.60 -19.89
N VAL A 529 8.73 0.56 -20.12
CA VAL A 529 8.02 1.75 -20.59
C VAL A 529 7.54 1.57 -22.02
N SER A 530 8.38 1.05 -22.91
CA SER A 530 8.00 0.78 -24.29
C SER A 530 6.89 -0.26 -24.39
N VAL A 531 6.96 -1.34 -23.60
CA VAL A 531 5.92 -2.37 -23.57
C VAL A 531 4.61 -1.81 -23.01
N ALA A 532 4.67 -1.07 -21.91
CA ALA A 532 3.48 -0.45 -21.33
C ALA A 532 2.82 0.55 -22.29
N SER A 533 3.60 1.44 -22.91
CA SER A 533 3.09 2.42 -23.87
C SER A 533 2.54 1.76 -25.13
N GLY A 534 3.23 0.76 -25.68
CA GLY A 534 2.76 0.02 -26.85
C GLY A 534 1.45 -0.70 -26.56
N TYR A 535 1.36 -1.38 -25.41
CA TYR A 535 0.12 -2.00 -24.98
C TYR A 535 -1.03 -0.99 -24.87
N LEU A 536 -0.83 0.13 -24.16
CA LEU A 536 -1.88 1.13 -23.96
C LEU A 536 -2.32 1.78 -25.28
N TYR A 537 -1.38 2.00 -26.21
CA TYR A 537 -1.67 2.48 -27.56
C TYR A 537 -2.59 1.51 -28.31
N TYR A 538 -2.19 0.25 -28.43
CA TYR A 538 -3.04 -0.73 -29.12
C TYR A 538 -4.31 -1.05 -28.36
N ARG A 539 -4.35 -0.90 -27.04
CA ARG A 539 -5.56 -1.12 -26.25
C ARG A 539 -6.62 -0.04 -26.48
N PHE A 540 -6.23 1.23 -26.53
CA PHE A 540 -7.16 2.35 -26.50
C PHE A 540 -7.22 3.17 -27.79
N ILE A 541 -6.16 3.19 -28.58
CA ILE A 541 -6.04 4.02 -29.80
C ILE A 541 -6.19 3.16 -31.05
N GLU A 542 -5.51 2.02 -31.13
CA GLU A 542 -5.60 1.09 -32.27
C GLU A 542 -5.95 -0.37 -31.87
N PRO A 543 -7.19 -0.64 -31.40
CA PRO A 543 -7.62 -1.96 -30.92
C PRO A 543 -7.39 -3.12 -31.87
N SER A 544 -7.46 -2.88 -33.18
CA SER A 544 -7.24 -3.91 -34.21
C SER A 544 -5.82 -4.47 -34.20
N GLY A 545 -4.82 -3.71 -33.74
CA GLY A 545 -3.43 -4.14 -33.69
C GLY A 545 -3.07 -4.94 -32.42
N LEU A 546 -3.95 -4.96 -31.41
CA LEU A 546 -3.62 -5.51 -30.09
C LEU A 546 -3.22 -6.99 -30.12
N LYS A 547 -3.94 -7.83 -30.88
CA LYS A 547 -3.62 -9.27 -30.96
C LYS A 547 -2.23 -9.50 -31.55
N ASN A 548 -1.89 -8.78 -32.62
CA ASN A 548 -0.58 -8.88 -33.27
C ASN A 548 0.53 -8.40 -32.33
N TYR A 549 0.31 -7.26 -31.67
CA TYR A 549 1.25 -6.74 -30.70
C TYR A 549 1.53 -7.72 -29.56
N LEU A 550 0.50 -8.32 -28.97
CA LEU A 550 0.65 -9.32 -27.91
C LEU A 550 1.40 -10.57 -28.39
N ALA A 551 1.11 -11.05 -29.61
CA ALA A 551 1.83 -12.18 -30.21
C ALA A 551 3.33 -11.89 -30.43
N GLU A 552 3.70 -10.62 -30.59
CA GLU A 552 5.09 -10.17 -30.71
C GLU A 552 5.81 -9.96 -29.37
N LEU A 553 5.15 -10.11 -28.22
CA LEU A 553 5.79 -9.90 -26.90
C LEU A 553 6.44 -11.17 -26.34
N VAL A 554 5.79 -12.32 -26.50
CA VAL A 554 6.22 -13.57 -25.89
C VAL A 554 6.09 -14.74 -26.85
N ASN A 555 6.98 -15.71 -26.68
CA ASN A 555 6.84 -17.04 -27.27
C ASN A 555 6.62 -18.03 -26.12
N VAL A 556 5.56 -18.83 -26.24
CA VAL A 556 5.18 -19.82 -25.24
C VAL A 556 5.28 -21.20 -25.88
N THR A 557 6.04 -22.10 -25.26
CA THR A 557 6.14 -23.49 -25.71
C THR A 557 5.69 -24.42 -24.60
N LEU A 558 5.07 -25.54 -25.00
CA LEU A 558 4.63 -26.58 -24.09
C LEU A 558 5.33 -27.89 -24.41
N ARG A 559 5.89 -28.54 -23.38
CA ARG A 559 6.51 -29.87 -23.47
C ARG A 559 5.79 -30.82 -22.53
N ALA A 560 5.20 -31.89 -23.05
CA ALA A 560 4.65 -32.98 -22.25
C ALA A 560 5.76 -33.68 -21.43
N LEU A 561 5.47 -34.07 -20.19
CA LEU A 561 6.41 -34.73 -19.27
C LEU A 561 5.96 -36.13 -18.84
#